data_AF-M4C6R8-F1
#
_entry.id   AF-M4C6R8-F1
#
_cell.length_a   1.000
_cell.length_b   1.000
_cell.length_c   1.000
_cell.angle_alpha   90.00
_cell.angle_beta   90.00
_cell.angle_gamma   90.00
#
_symmetry.space_group_name_H-M   'P 1'
#
loop_
_entity.id
_entity.type
_entity.pdbx_description
1 polymer ?
#
loop_
_entity_poly.entity_id
_entity_poly.type
_entity_poly.pdbx_seq_one_letter_code
_entity_poly.pdbx_strand_id
1 'polypeptide(L)' 'MDPATYNEDAYRSELLQKMRMSETIVYQAIFTPENISGEETVLVAATSSGLIHVYRLSKVMTAEYWDQVKRGEYARHDKI' A
#
# COMPACT_ATOMS: atom_id res chain seq x y z
N MET A 1 -21.66 17.74 -21.11
CA MET A 1 -22.37 17.11 -19.99
C MET A 1 -23.58 17.97 -19.71
N ASP A 2 -24.79 17.45 -19.91
CA ASP A 2 -26.02 18.20 -19.64
C ASP A 2 -26.28 18.17 -18.13
N PRO A 3 -26.32 19.31 -17.42
CA PRO A 3 -26.54 19.36 -15.98
C PRO A 3 -27.88 18.75 -15.55
N ALA A 4 -28.86 18.62 -16.46
CA ALA A 4 -30.14 17.96 -16.19
C ALA A 4 -30.05 16.41 -16.08
N THR A 5 -28.89 15.83 -16.42
CA THR A 5 -28.64 14.37 -16.38
C THR A 5 -27.57 13.97 -15.37
N TYR A 6 -27.04 14.92 -14.58
CA TYR A 6 -26.05 14.62 -13.55
C TYR A 6 -26.69 13.84 -12.40
N ASN A 7 -26.27 12.59 -12.25
CA ASN A 7 -26.68 11.72 -11.15
C ASN A 7 -25.50 11.57 -10.18
N GLU A 8 -25.56 12.32 -9.08
CA GLU A 8 -24.51 12.33 -8.05
C GLU A 8 -24.31 10.96 -7.40
N ASP A 9 -25.37 10.19 -7.20
CA ASP A 9 -25.30 8.86 -6.58
C ASP A 9 -24.62 7.83 -7.50
N ALA A 10 -24.88 7.92 -8.81
CA ALA A 10 -24.18 7.10 -9.81
C ALA A 10 -22.69 7.44 -9.86
N TYR A 11 -22.36 8.73 -9.84
CA TYR A 11 -20.97 9.20 -9.83
C TYR A 11 -20.22 8.78 -8.56
N ARG A 12 -20.83 8.92 -7.38
CA ARG A 12 -20.24 8.45 -6.10
C ARG A 12 -20.04 6.94 -6.08
N SER A 13 -21.00 6.18 -6.59
CA SER A 13 -20.90 4.72 -6.66
C SER A 13 -19.78 4.26 -7.58
N GLU A 14 -19.63 4.91 -8.75
CA GLU A 14 -18.54 4.67 -9.68
C GLU A 14 -17.18 5.02 -9.06
N LEU A 15 -17.10 6.17 -8.36
CA LEU A 15 -15.88 6.59 -7.68
C LEU A 15 -15.49 5.60 -6.58
N LEU A 16 -16.43 5.18 -5.74
CA LEU A 16 -16.19 4.15 -4.70
C LEU A 16 -15.79 2.81 -5.30
N GLN A 17 -16.37 2.43 -6.44
CA GLN A 17 -15.99 1.21 -7.16
C GLN A 17 -14.56 1.31 -7.70
N LYS A 18 -14.19 2.45 -8.30
CA LYS A 18 -12.81 2.72 -8.75
C LYS A 18 -11.82 2.73 -7.59
N MET A 19 -12.19 3.33 -6.46
CA MET A 19 -11.37 3.33 -5.24
C MET A 19 -11.17 1.90 -4.71
N ARG A 20 -12.23 1.10 -4.60
CA ARG A 20 -12.14 -0.32 -4.19
C ARG A 20 -11.33 -1.18 -5.16
N MET A 21 -11.41 -0.89 -6.47
CA MET A 21 -10.57 -1.55 -7.48
C MET A 21 -9.10 -1.10 -7.40
N SER A 22 -8.83 0.12 -6.91
CA SER A 22 -7.48 0.65 -6.72
C SER A 22 -6.84 0.21 -5.38
N GLU A 23 -7.65 -0.17 -4.39
CA GLU A 23 -7.17 -0.67 -3.11
C GLU A 23 -6.74 -2.14 -3.25
N THR A 24 -5.42 -2.34 -3.29
CA THR A 24 -4.84 -3.69 -3.27
C THR A 24 -5.06 -4.30 -1.89
N ILE A 25 -5.93 -5.31 -1.80
CA ILE A 25 -6.17 -6.02 -0.54
C ILE A 25 -5.03 -7.00 -0.33
N VAL A 26 -4.40 -6.94 0.83
CA VAL A 26 -3.40 -7.93 1.27
C VAL A 26 -4.13 -8.99 2.08
N TYR A 27 -4.21 -10.22 1.56
CA TYR A 27 -4.83 -11.34 2.28
C TYR A 27 -3.87 -11.96 3.30
N GLN A 28 -2.60 -12.04 2.94
CA GLN A 28 -1.56 -12.59 3.79
C GLN A 28 -0.24 -11.89 3.50
N ALA A 29 0.53 -11.62 4.54
CA ALA A 29 1.90 -11.16 4.43
C ALA A 29 2.78 -11.87 5.46
N ILE A 30 3.95 -12.32 5.03
CA ILE A 30 4.92 -13.02 5.88
C ILE A 30 6.31 -12.43 5.70
N PHE A 31 7.05 -12.33 6.80
CA PHE A 31 8.47 -12.03 6.75
C PHE A 31 9.24 -13.28 6.33
N THR A 32 10.22 -13.07 5.47
CA THR A 32 11.08 -14.14 4.98
C THR A 32 12.07 -14.53 6.08
N PRO A 33 12.29 -15.84 6.33
CA PRO A 33 13.30 -16.30 7.27
C PRO A 33 14.71 -15.79 6.93
N GLU A 34 15.50 -15.47 7.96
CA GLU A 34 16.87 -14.92 7.82
C GLU A 34 17.80 -15.84 7.03
N ASN A 35 17.61 -17.17 7.13
CA ASN A 35 18.40 -18.14 6.37
C ASN A 35 18.13 -18.12 4.85
N ILE A 36 17.08 -17.43 4.40
CA ILE A 36 16.71 -17.29 2.98
C ILE A 36 17.04 -15.88 2.47
N SER A 37 16.75 -14.84 3.25
CA SER A 37 16.97 -13.44 2.85
C SER A 37 18.32 -12.85 3.31
N GLY A 38 19.15 -13.62 4.01
CA GLY A 38 20.41 -13.13 4.57
C GLY A 38 20.16 -12.06 5.64
N GLU A 39 20.92 -10.96 5.60
CA GLU A 39 20.75 -9.82 6.53
C GLU A 39 19.59 -8.89 6.17
N GLU A 40 18.81 -9.22 5.14
CA GLU A 40 17.78 -8.34 4.62
C GLU A 40 16.41 -8.71 5.15
N THR A 41 15.68 -7.70 5.60
CA THR A 41 14.28 -7.86 5.98
C THR A 41 13.42 -7.83 4.73
N VAL A 42 12.88 -8.98 4.33
CA VAL A 42 12.02 -9.12 3.15
C VAL A 42 10.61 -9.52 3.57
N LEU A 43 9.60 -8.76 3.12
CA LEU A 43 8.18 -9.05 3.32
C LEU A 43 7.56 -9.54 2.01
N VAL A 44 6.89 -10.68 2.06
CA VAL A 44 6.17 -11.25 0.91
C VAL A 44 4.67 -11.16 1.18
N ALA A 45 3.91 -10.61 0.24
CA ALA A 45 2.47 -10.39 0.38
C ALA A 45 1.66 -11.00 -0.78
N ALA A 46 0.64 -11.78 -0.44
CA ALA A 46 -0.36 -12.28 -1.38
C ALA A 46 -1.53 -11.30 -1.45
N THR A 47 -1.87 -10.86 -2.66
CA THR A 47 -2.80 -9.74 -2.86
C THR A 47 -3.99 -10.08 -3.77
N SER A 48 -5.07 -9.29 -3.68
CA SER A 48 -6.28 -9.44 -4.50
C SER A 48 -6.09 -9.26 -5.99
N SER A 49 -4.94 -8.76 -6.44
CA SER A 49 -4.58 -8.71 -7.86
C SER A 49 -4.20 -10.07 -8.44
N GLY A 50 -4.10 -11.12 -7.61
CA GLY A 50 -3.56 -12.42 -8.02
C GLY A 50 -2.03 -12.43 -8.14
N LEU A 51 -1.36 -11.35 -7.70
CA LEU A 51 0.09 -11.22 -7.69
C LEU A 51 0.64 -11.42 -6.27
N ILE A 52 1.86 -11.97 -6.23
CA ILE A 52 2.71 -11.97 -5.04
C ILE A 52 3.65 -10.76 -5.14
N HIS A 53 3.56 -9.87 -4.17
CA HIS A 53 4.47 -8.74 -4.05
C HIS A 53 5.60 -9.08 -3.08
N VAL A 54 6.83 -8.72 -3.45
CA VAL A 54 8.03 -8.90 -2.62
C VAL A 54 8.61 -7.53 -2.31
N TYR A 55 8.67 -7.19 -1.03
CA TYR A 55 9.19 -5.93 -0.54
C TYR A 55 10.51 -6.15 0.19
N ARG A 56 11.59 -5.55 -0.33
CA ARG A 56 12.88 -5.48 0.36
C ARG A 56 12.89 -4.24 1.23
N LEU A 57 12.82 -4.44 2.54
CA LEU A 57 12.82 -3.34 3.50
C LEU A 57 14.28 -2.98 3.77
N SER A 58 14.76 -1.89 3.16
CA SER A 58 16.05 -1.31 3.54
C SER A 58 16.00 -0.86 5.00
N LYS A 59 17.14 -0.93 5.70
CA LYS A 59 17.45 -0.66 7.12
C LYS A 59 16.77 0.53 7.86
N VAL A 60 15.90 1.30 7.21
CA VAL A 60 15.24 2.50 7.74
C VAL A 60 13.76 2.24 8.05
N MET A 61 13.46 1.11 8.69
CA MET A 61 12.19 0.91 9.40
C MET A 61 12.48 0.67 10.89
N THR A 62 13.29 1.55 11.48
CA THR A 62 13.52 1.55 12.92
C THR A 62 12.20 1.83 13.65
N ALA A 63 12.10 1.48 14.93
CA ALA A 63 10.93 1.82 15.73
C ALA A 63 10.62 3.34 15.66
N GLU A 64 11.67 4.17 15.58
CA GLU A 64 11.56 5.62 15.44
C GLU A 64 10.86 6.04 14.14
N TYR A 65 11.09 5.30 13.03
CA TYR A 65 10.39 5.51 11.78
C TYR A 65 8.89 5.23 11.94
N TRP A 66 8.52 4.11 12.56
CA TRP A 66 7.10 3.79 12.83
C TRP A 66 6.43 4.78 13.78
N ASP A 67 7.18 5.32 14.73
CA ASP A 67 6.71 6.38 15.61
C ASP A 67 6.50 7.70 14.85
N GLN A 68 7.38 8.05 13.90
CA GLN A 68 7.18 9.20 12.99
C GLN A 68 5.97 9.01 12.07
N VAL A 69 5.76 7.79 11.54
CA VAL A 69 4.56 7.45 10.75
C VAL A 69 3.29 7.69 11.54
N LYS A 70 3.22 7.15 12.76
CA LYS A 70 2.05 7.27 13.64
C LYS A 70 1.76 8.72 14.02
N ARG A 71 2.80 9.55 14.12
CA ARG A 71 2.69 10.99 14.36
C ARG A 71 2.39 11.81 13.10
N GLY A 72 2.39 11.21 11.91
CA GLY A 72 2.12 11.90 10.64
C GLY A 72 3.30 12.72 10.10
N GLU A 73 4.53 12.43 10.53
CA GLU A 73 5.73 13.25 10.32
C GLU A 73 6.59 12.78 9.13
N TYR A 74 5.98 12.26 8.05
CA TYR A 74 6.76 11.86 6.88
C TYR A 74 7.26 13.05 6.08
N ALA A 75 8.55 13.37 6.25
CA ALA A 75 9.29 14.20 5.32
C ALA A 75 9.40 13.45 3.98
N ARG A 76 8.83 14.04 2.92
CA ARG A 76 9.23 13.73 1.53
C ARG A 76 10.75 13.72 1.49
N HIS A 77 11.36 12.59 1.13
CA HIS A 77 12.73 12.58 0.67
C HIS A 77 12.71 12.40 -0.84
N ASP A 78 13.37 13.35 -1.49
CA ASP A 78 13.41 13.58 -2.92
C ASP A 78 13.91 12.38 -3.71
N LYS A 79 13.37 12.30 -4.94
CA LYS A 79 13.92 11.51 -6.04
C LYS A 79 15.40 11.81 -6.23
N ILE A 80 16.20 10.76 -6.40
CA ILE A 80 17.41 10.77 -7.25
C ILE A 80 16.98 10.37 -8.65
#